data_AF-A0A959V607-F1
#
_entry.id   AF-A0A959V607-F1
#
_cell.length_a   1.000
_cell.length_b   1.000
_cell.length_c   1.000
_cell.angle_alpha   90.00
_cell.angle_beta   90.00
_cell.angle_gamma   90.00
#
_symmetry.space_group_name_H-M   'P 1'
#
loop_
_entity.id
_entity.type
_entity.pdbx_description
1 polymer ?
#
loop_
_entity_poly.entity_id
_entity_poly.type
_entity_poly.pdbx_seq_one_letter_code
_entity_poly.pdbx_strand_id
1 'polypeptide(L)'
;MDYSKREQKVEDPEHGENLFDYGYIGRYDTYRMDNFTYDGARQAFVQDGFMDTLVTFSPGTVNPELTAYGTQYFQLFEQQPFNIFGGGEPGPYSNFNEIRARNGLLNGDRPASLYGLWNNIGLIDDPNGGEFRRFQTDQIRISAIGSADIGEHAVSIGVEYEQLTQRNYNLAPAGLWTRARQLANFHLQELDRSDSTVTYLLGTIPFITYDRLVGDDQTYFDANLREALGLDVRGTDFVDVDALAPSVYSIDMFSADELLNFGQGIVNYYGYDHRGNKITGRPSFDDFFLEQEDGQFTRVQAPYQPIYMAGYVMDKFAFDDIIFNVGVRVDRWDANQNVLS
;
A
#
# COMPACT_ATOMS: atom_id res chain seq x y z
N MET A 1 -25.45 11.46 -29.42
CA MET A 1 -24.37 10.79 -28.64
C MET A 1 -23.86 11.81 -27.66
N ASP A 2 -23.77 11.43 -26.40
CA ASP A 2 -23.25 12.24 -25.32
C ASP A 2 -22.16 11.48 -24.56
N TYR A 3 -21.16 12.21 -24.07
CA TYR A 3 -20.07 11.68 -23.26
C TYR A 3 -19.85 12.59 -22.06
N SER A 4 -19.86 11.99 -20.86
CA SER A 4 -19.53 12.69 -19.63
C SER A 4 -18.40 12.00 -18.89
N LYS A 5 -17.57 12.80 -18.23
CA LYS A 5 -16.43 12.33 -17.42
C LYS A 5 -16.40 13.10 -16.11
N ARG A 6 -16.28 12.37 -15.01
CA ARG A 6 -16.08 12.90 -13.66
C ARG A 6 -14.86 12.27 -13.05
N GLU A 7 -13.90 13.09 -12.63
CA GLU A 7 -12.71 12.67 -11.89
C GLU A 7 -12.70 13.31 -10.51
N GLN A 8 -12.28 12.55 -9.51
CA GLN A 8 -12.00 13.02 -8.17
C GLN A 8 -10.63 12.47 -7.76
N LYS A 9 -9.74 13.37 -7.35
CA LYS A 9 -8.45 13.05 -6.75
C LYS A 9 -8.45 13.61 -5.33
N VAL A 10 -8.07 12.80 -4.37
CA VAL A 10 -7.87 13.21 -2.97
C VAL A 10 -6.43 12.89 -2.66
N GLU A 11 -5.67 13.91 -2.28
CA GLU A 11 -4.29 13.80 -1.85
C GLU A 11 -4.00 14.93 -0.86
N ASP A 12 -2.90 14.79 -0.13
CA ASP A 12 -2.39 15.85 0.70
C ASP A 12 -1.85 16.96 -0.22
N PRO A 13 -2.20 18.24 0.02
CA PRO A 13 -1.80 19.34 -0.86
C PRO A 13 -0.30 19.62 -0.86
N GLU A 14 0.43 19.20 0.18
CA GLU A 14 1.88 19.38 0.29
C GLU A 14 2.64 18.16 -0.28
N HIS A 15 2.19 16.94 0.02
CA HIS A 15 2.89 15.71 -0.40
C HIS A 15 2.51 15.21 -1.79
N GLY A 16 1.25 15.40 -2.21
CA GLY A 16 0.75 14.95 -3.51
C GLY A 16 1.00 13.47 -3.79
N GLU A 17 1.83 13.18 -4.80
CA GLU A 17 2.16 11.80 -5.21
C GLU A 17 3.43 11.25 -4.56
N ASN A 18 4.08 11.99 -3.66
CA ASN A 18 5.21 11.50 -2.88
C ASN A 18 4.69 10.62 -1.72
N LEU A 19 4.32 9.38 -2.04
CA LEU A 19 3.57 8.52 -1.13
C LEU A 19 4.30 8.23 0.20
N PHE A 20 5.63 8.17 0.21
CA PHE A 20 6.40 7.96 1.44
C PHE A 20 6.52 9.22 2.31
N ASP A 21 6.26 10.41 1.77
CA ASP A 21 6.28 11.67 2.53
C ASP A 21 5.16 11.68 3.59
N TYR A 22 3.99 11.09 3.29
CA TYR A 22 2.83 11.03 4.18
C TYR A 22 3.10 10.44 5.57
N GLY A 23 4.07 9.53 5.69
CA GLY A 23 4.44 8.90 6.95
C GLY A 23 5.81 9.29 7.47
N TYR A 24 6.55 10.18 6.78
CA TYR A 24 7.94 10.46 7.09
C TYR A 24 8.08 11.56 8.14
N ILE A 25 8.64 11.23 9.30
CA ILE A 25 8.85 12.16 10.43
C ILE A 25 10.34 12.39 10.71
N GLY A 26 11.22 11.54 10.17
CA GLY A 26 12.65 11.74 10.27
C GLY A 26 13.44 10.47 10.01
N ARG A 27 14.76 10.60 10.10
CA ARG A 27 15.69 9.51 9.89
C ARG A 27 15.95 8.79 11.21
N TYR A 28 15.80 7.47 11.20
CA TYR A 28 16.17 6.59 12.31
C TYR A 28 17.39 5.76 11.90
N ASP A 29 18.49 5.89 12.64
CA ASP A 29 19.66 5.03 12.45
C ASP A 29 19.66 3.96 13.54
N THR A 30 19.55 2.69 13.14
CA THR A 30 19.57 1.54 14.06
C THR A 30 20.96 0.90 14.09
N TYR A 31 21.55 0.86 15.27
CA TYR A 31 22.82 0.21 15.54
C TYR A 31 22.60 -1.22 15.99
N ARG A 32 23.35 -2.15 15.41
CA ARG A 32 23.19 -3.59 15.63
C ARG A 32 24.51 -4.23 16.02
N MET A 33 24.42 -5.33 16.78
CA MET A 33 25.55 -6.20 17.08
C MET A 33 25.14 -7.66 17.02
N ASP A 34 26.14 -8.53 16.97
CA ASP A 34 25.97 -9.96 17.13
C ASP A 34 25.52 -10.28 18.56
N ASN A 35 24.50 -11.13 18.70
CA ASN A 35 24.10 -11.69 20.00
C ASN A 35 24.87 -12.98 20.27
N PHE A 36 25.32 -13.16 21.52
CA PHE A 36 26.14 -14.30 21.91
C PHE A 36 25.56 -15.04 23.11
N THR A 37 25.60 -16.37 23.04
CA THR A 37 25.38 -17.26 24.18
C THR A 37 26.67 -18.02 24.50
N TYR A 38 26.99 -18.14 25.80
CA TYR A 38 28.14 -18.94 26.23
C TYR A 38 27.88 -20.43 26.05
N ASP A 39 28.73 -21.10 25.27
CA ASP A 39 28.71 -22.54 25.08
C ASP A 39 29.80 -23.21 25.95
N GLY A 40 29.36 -23.88 27.01
CA GLY A 40 30.26 -24.59 27.93
C GLY A 40 30.99 -25.79 27.33
N ALA A 41 30.49 -26.40 26.25
CA ALA A 41 31.20 -27.49 25.57
C ALA A 41 32.35 -26.95 24.70
N ARG A 42 32.13 -25.81 24.06
CA ARG A 42 33.14 -25.13 23.23
C ARG A 42 34.06 -24.19 24.02
N GLN A 43 33.71 -23.89 25.27
CA GLN A 43 34.38 -22.86 26.10
C GLN A 43 34.48 -21.52 25.35
N ALA A 44 33.40 -21.14 24.66
CA ALA A 44 33.35 -20.03 23.72
C ALA A 44 32.02 -19.27 23.84
N PHE A 45 32.03 -17.97 23.54
CA PHE A 45 30.80 -17.25 23.22
C PHE A 45 30.45 -17.51 21.76
N VAL A 46 29.26 -18.06 21.50
CA VAL A 46 28.82 -18.45 20.16
C VAL A 46 27.68 -17.55 19.76
N GLN A 47 27.77 -16.99 18.56
CA GLN A 47 26.71 -16.17 18.02
C GLN A 47 25.45 -17.00 17.79
N ASP A 48 24.33 -16.47 18.27
CA ASP A 48 23.00 -17.09 18.14
C ASP A 48 21.97 -16.18 17.45
N GLY A 49 22.34 -14.93 17.14
CA GLY A 49 21.54 -14.03 16.33
C GLY A 49 22.16 -12.64 16.20
N PHE A 50 21.31 -11.69 15.85
CA PHE A 50 21.61 -10.26 15.83
C PHE A 50 20.64 -9.53 16.75
N MET A 51 21.08 -8.42 17.33
CA MET A 51 20.21 -7.57 18.13
C MET A 51 20.45 -6.10 17.83
N ASP A 52 19.39 -5.31 17.94
CA ASP A 52 19.46 -3.86 17.97
C ASP A 52 19.97 -3.40 19.35
N THR A 53 20.83 -2.39 19.35
CA THR A 53 21.49 -1.85 20.55
C THR A 53 21.10 -0.42 20.86
N LEU A 54 20.84 0.36 19.81
CA LEU A 54 20.47 1.75 19.89
C LEU A 54 19.77 2.16 18.60
N VAL A 55 18.78 3.02 18.73
CA VAL A 55 18.17 3.78 17.65
C VAL A 55 18.44 5.25 17.94
N THR A 56 18.96 5.97 16.97
CA THR A 56 19.07 7.43 17.03
C THR A 56 18.11 8.08 16.05
N PHE A 57 17.61 9.27 16.39
CA PHE A 57 16.64 9.99 15.57
C PHE A 57 17.19 11.34 15.14
N SER A 58 17.12 11.61 13.84
CA SER A 58 17.35 12.93 13.24
C SER A 58 16.02 13.48 12.72
N PRO A 59 15.52 14.60 13.29
CA PRO A 59 14.25 15.20 12.90
C PRO A 59 14.16 15.49 11.39
N GLY A 60 13.06 15.09 10.76
CA GLY A 60 12.75 15.42 9.38
C GLY A 60 12.16 16.83 9.24
N THR A 61 11.94 17.27 8.00
CA THR A 61 11.30 18.56 7.71
C THR A 61 10.01 18.43 6.92
N VAL A 62 9.65 17.21 6.49
CA VAL A 62 8.49 16.95 5.63
C VAL A 62 7.18 17.07 6.40
N ASN A 63 7.13 16.54 7.62
CA ASN A 63 5.96 16.64 8.52
C ASN A 63 6.37 17.29 9.85
N PRO A 64 6.55 18.63 9.93
CA PRO A 64 7.13 19.28 11.09
C PRO A 64 6.32 19.07 12.39
N GLU A 65 4.99 19.03 12.31
CA GLU A 65 4.11 18.78 13.46
C GLU A 65 4.27 17.35 14.00
N LEU A 66 4.31 16.34 13.13
CA LEU A 66 4.55 14.95 13.55
C LEU A 66 5.99 14.73 14.04
N THR A 67 6.95 15.37 13.38
CA THR A 67 8.37 15.35 13.75
C THR A 67 8.60 15.85 15.17
N ALA A 68 7.80 16.80 15.64
CA ALA A 68 7.89 17.32 17.00
C ALA A 68 7.64 16.23 18.07
N TYR A 69 6.77 15.26 17.82
CA TYR A 69 6.55 14.12 18.74
C TYR A 69 7.79 13.23 18.83
N GLY A 70 8.39 12.88 17.69
CA GLY A 70 9.64 12.11 17.65
C GLY A 70 10.75 12.85 18.38
N THR A 71 10.91 14.15 18.10
CA THR A 71 11.91 15.00 18.74
C THR A 71 11.73 15.04 20.26
N GLN A 72 10.50 15.22 20.73
CA GLN A 72 10.18 15.20 22.15
C GLN A 72 10.55 13.86 22.78
N TYR A 73 10.15 12.74 22.17
CA TYR A 73 10.42 11.40 22.69
C TYR A 73 11.93 11.14 22.89
N PHE A 74 12.75 11.50 21.90
CA PHE A 74 14.21 11.33 21.96
C PHE A 74 14.92 12.34 22.89
N GLN A 75 14.18 13.29 23.47
CA GLN A 75 14.66 14.21 24.51
C GLN A 75 14.12 13.86 25.92
N LEU A 76 13.16 12.94 26.05
CA LEU A 76 12.51 12.61 27.32
C LEU A 76 13.39 11.78 28.26
N PHE A 77 14.25 10.92 27.74
CA PHE A 77 15.03 9.98 28.54
C PHE A 77 16.53 10.20 28.37
N GLU A 78 17.29 10.03 29.44
CA GLU A 78 18.74 10.01 29.35
C GLU A 78 19.21 8.79 28.56
N GLN A 79 20.14 8.98 27.63
CA GLN A 79 20.78 7.87 26.94
C GLN A 79 21.56 7.02 27.93
N GLN A 80 21.22 5.74 28.01
CA GLN A 80 21.93 4.77 28.82
C GLN A 80 22.83 3.93 27.92
N PRO A 81 24.05 3.57 28.37
CA PRO A 81 24.91 2.67 27.62
C PRO A 81 24.24 1.30 27.50
N PHE A 82 24.36 0.69 26.32
CA PHE A 82 23.86 -0.65 26.09
C PHE A 82 24.63 -1.69 26.93
N ASN A 83 23.92 -2.58 27.62
CA ASN A 83 24.54 -3.63 28.43
C ASN A 83 24.76 -4.91 27.60
N ILE A 84 25.99 -5.06 27.10
CA ILE A 84 26.42 -6.18 26.24
C ILE A 84 26.43 -7.56 26.93
N PHE A 85 26.38 -7.64 28.26
CA PHE A 85 26.44 -8.92 28.99
C PHE A 85 25.06 -9.38 29.50
N GLY A 86 23.99 -8.70 29.10
CA GLY A 86 22.62 -8.99 29.52
C GLY A 86 22.32 -8.61 30.98
N GLY A 87 21.06 -8.80 31.39
CA GLY A 87 20.63 -8.62 32.79
C GLY A 87 20.01 -7.25 33.14
N GLY A 88 19.52 -6.50 32.15
CA GLY A 88 18.72 -5.28 32.37
C GLY A 88 17.57 -5.17 31.37
N GLU A 89 16.53 -4.42 31.74
CA GLU A 89 15.44 -4.08 30.82
C GLU A 89 15.99 -3.26 29.65
N PRO A 90 15.56 -3.52 28.40
CA PRO A 90 15.92 -2.67 27.26
C PRO A 90 15.61 -1.19 27.55
N GLY A 91 16.57 -0.33 27.25
CA GLY A 91 16.39 1.12 27.31
C GLY A 91 15.35 1.60 26.29
N PRO A 92 14.79 2.81 26.48
CA PRO A 92 13.73 3.37 25.64
C PRO A 92 14.13 3.50 24.16
N TYR A 93 15.43 3.59 23.87
CA TYR A 93 15.98 3.77 22.53
C TYR A 93 16.60 2.49 21.97
N SER A 94 16.40 1.32 22.58
CA SER A 94 17.17 0.12 22.20
C SER A 94 16.76 -0.43 20.83
N ASN A 95 15.47 -0.34 20.49
CA ASN A 95 14.91 -0.82 19.23
C ASN A 95 13.52 -0.22 19.00
N PHE A 96 12.95 -0.47 17.82
CA PHE A 96 11.63 0.02 17.43
C PHE A 96 10.47 -0.48 18.29
N ASN A 97 10.56 -1.67 18.88
CA ASN A 97 9.52 -2.18 19.78
C ASN A 97 9.49 -1.37 21.09
N GLU A 98 10.66 -1.08 21.67
CA GLU A 98 10.76 -0.29 22.90
C GLU A 98 10.29 1.16 22.70
N ILE A 99 10.60 1.74 21.53
CA ILE A 99 10.14 3.07 21.13
C ILE A 99 8.61 3.12 21.12
N ARG A 100 7.99 2.22 20.35
CA ARG A 100 6.52 2.15 20.25
C ARG A 100 5.84 1.79 21.56
N ALA A 101 6.40 0.88 22.35
CA ALA A 101 5.86 0.48 23.64
C ALA A 101 5.77 1.66 24.64
N ARG A 102 6.58 2.70 24.41
CA ARG A 102 6.57 3.96 25.20
C ARG A 102 5.94 5.13 24.43
N ASN A 103 5.13 4.84 23.42
CA ASN A 103 4.42 5.81 22.58
C ASN A 103 5.33 6.73 21.74
N GLY A 104 6.58 6.34 21.50
CA GLY A 104 7.40 6.97 20.48
C GLY A 104 6.87 6.61 19.10
N LEU A 105 6.86 7.58 18.19
CA LEU A 105 6.46 7.37 16.80
C LEU A 105 7.66 6.95 15.96
N LEU A 106 7.42 6.09 14.98
CA LEU A 106 8.31 5.78 13.85
C LEU A 106 7.71 6.29 12.54
N ASN A 107 8.45 6.21 11.43
CA ASN A 107 7.84 6.53 10.14
C ASN A 107 6.67 5.59 9.83
N GLY A 108 5.56 6.19 9.38
CA GLY A 108 4.28 5.53 9.13
C GLY A 108 3.39 5.34 10.36
N ASP A 109 3.87 5.64 11.58
CA ASP A 109 3.04 5.58 12.78
C ASP A 109 2.18 6.86 12.90
N ARG A 110 1.02 6.71 13.54
CA ARG A 110 0.09 7.81 13.80
C ARG A 110 0.03 8.13 15.30
N PRO A 111 -0.06 9.42 15.69
CA PRO A 111 -0.25 9.78 17.09
C PRO A 111 -1.60 9.25 17.60
N ALA A 112 -1.63 8.87 18.89
CA ALA A 112 -2.86 8.46 19.54
C ALA A 112 -3.88 9.61 19.57
N SER A 113 -5.16 9.28 19.42
CA SER A 113 -6.24 10.25 19.49
C SER A 113 -6.41 10.80 20.91
N LEU A 114 -6.78 12.08 21.00
CA LEU A 114 -7.05 12.77 22.25
C LEU A 114 -8.40 12.28 22.80
N TYR A 115 -8.33 11.53 23.90
CA TYR A 115 -9.48 10.92 24.58
C TYR A 115 -10.33 9.99 23.70
N GLY A 116 -9.82 9.51 22.57
CA GLY A 116 -10.60 8.75 21.60
C GLY A 116 -11.62 9.57 20.80
N LEU A 117 -11.58 10.90 20.93
CA LEU A 117 -12.59 11.81 20.36
C LEU A 117 -12.04 12.66 19.22
N TRP A 118 -10.77 13.08 19.34
CA TRP A 118 -10.16 14.01 18.38
C TRP A 118 -8.82 13.49 17.91
N ASN A 119 -8.55 13.68 16.63
CA ASN A 119 -7.22 13.46 16.08
C ASN A 119 -6.22 14.44 16.70
N ASN A 120 -4.98 13.99 16.85
CA ASN A 120 -3.91 14.83 17.37
C ASN A 120 -3.33 15.72 16.26
N ILE A 121 -2.63 16.79 16.64
CA ILE A 121 -1.98 17.66 15.66
C ILE A 121 -0.96 16.88 14.84
N GLY A 122 -0.88 17.19 13.54
CA GLY A 122 0.00 16.51 12.58
C GLY A 122 -0.59 15.23 11.99
N LEU A 123 -1.71 14.71 12.52
CA LEU A 123 -2.40 13.61 11.84
C LEU A 123 -3.00 14.12 10.52
N ILE A 124 -2.61 13.49 9.41
CA ILE A 124 -3.30 13.65 8.12
C ILE A 124 -4.67 12.98 8.26
N ASP A 125 -5.66 13.78 8.63
CA ASP A 125 -7.04 13.33 8.82
C ASP A 125 -7.79 13.38 7.49
N ASP A 126 -8.20 12.21 7.00
CA ASP A 126 -9.24 12.12 5.99
C ASP A 126 -10.46 11.39 6.59
N PRO A 127 -11.65 12.03 6.65
CA PRO A 127 -12.85 11.45 7.26
C PRO A 127 -13.35 10.15 6.58
N ASN A 128 -12.87 9.82 5.38
CA ASN A 128 -13.17 8.59 4.65
C ASN A 128 -11.99 7.60 4.64
N GLY A 129 -10.93 7.85 5.42
CA GLY A 129 -9.84 6.91 5.73
C GLY A 129 -8.77 6.71 4.65
N GLY A 130 -8.90 7.35 3.48
CA GLY A 130 -7.91 7.26 2.40
C GLY A 130 -7.14 8.57 2.21
N GLU A 131 -5.87 8.59 2.58
CA GLU A 131 -5.00 9.77 2.45
C GLU A 131 -4.60 10.03 0.98
N PHE A 132 -4.70 9.01 0.12
CA PHE A 132 -4.52 9.12 -1.32
C PHE A 132 -5.57 8.31 -2.08
N ARG A 133 -6.39 8.99 -2.90
CA ARG A 133 -7.47 8.35 -3.66
C ARG A 133 -7.63 8.92 -5.07
N ARG A 134 -7.99 8.05 -6.00
CA ARG A 134 -8.40 8.40 -7.37
C ARG A 134 -9.71 7.70 -7.69
N PHE A 135 -10.74 8.48 -8.02
CA PHE A 135 -12.02 7.99 -8.48
C PHE A 135 -12.33 8.58 -9.86
N GLN A 136 -12.82 7.75 -10.77
CA GLN A 136 -13.26 8.21 -12.09
C GLN A 136 -14.55 7.53 -12.50
N THR A 137 -15.45 8.30 -13.09
CA THR A 137 -16.66 7.83 -13.76
C THR A 137 -16.70 8.38 -15.18
N ASP A 138 -16.74 7.50 -16.16
CA ASP A 138 -17.01 7.83 -17.56
C ASP A 138 -18.40 7.32 -17.95
N GLN A 139 -19.16 8.10 -18.73
CA GLN A 139 -20.47 7.70 -19.24
C GLN A 139 -20.56 7.99 -20.73
N ILE A 140 -21.02 7.00 -21.50
CA ILE A 140 -21.37 7.17 -22.91
C ILE A 140 -22.86 6.89 -23.05
N ARG A 141 -23.61 7.83 -23.63
CA ARG A 141 -25.03 7.67 -23.93
C ARG A 141 -25.31 7.87 -25.41
N ILE A 142 -26.05 6.92 -25.99
CA ILE A 142 -26.54 6.97 -27.36
C ILE A 142 -28.06 6.84 -27.28
N SER A 143 -28.78 7.80 -27.82
CA SER A 143 -30.23 7.73 -27.98
C SER A 143 -30.60 8.09 -29.40
N ALA A 144 -31.62 7.42 -29.93
CA ALA A 144 -32.22 7.73 -31.21
C ALA A 144 -33.73 7.60 -31.09
N ILE A 145 -34.45 8.61 -31.58
CA ILE A 145 -35.90 8.64 -31.57
C ILE A 145 -36.35 9.00 -32.99
N GLY A 146 -37.35 8.29 -33.49
CA GLY A 146 -38.01 8.57 -34.75
C GLY A 146 -39.53 8.56 -34.56
N SER A 147 -40.23 9.40 -35.31
CA SER A 147 -41.69 9.44 -35.32
C SER A 147 -42.22 9.61 -36.73
N ALA A 148 -43.39 9.06 -37.01
CA ALA A 148 -44.09 9.18 -38.27
C ALA A 148 -45.60 9.16 -38.08
N ASP A 149 -46.30 9.95 -38.87
CA ASP A 149 -47.76 9.96 -38.95
C ASP A 149 -48.21 9.05 -40.09
N ILE A 150 -49.10 8.10 -39.80
CA ILE A 150 -49.65 7.12 -40.73
C ILE A 150 -51.18 7.08 -40.55
N GLY A 151 -51.89 7.82 -41.40
CA GLY A 151 -53.35 7.97 -41.26
C GLY A 151 -53.70 8.73 -39.96
N GLU A 152 -54.53 8.12 -39.13
CA GLU A 152 -54.93 8.66 -37.80
C GLU A 152 -53.96 8.29 -36.67
N HIS A 153 -52.88 7.56 -36.99
CA HIS A 153 -51.89 7.09 -36.04
C HIS A 153 -50.62 7.95 -36.10
N ALA A 154 -50.14 8.39 -34.94
CA ALA A 154 -48.84 9.02 -34.76
C ALA A 154 -47.94 8.05 -33.98
N VAL A 155 -47.06 7.35 -34.72
CA VAL A 155 -46.18 6.32 -34.18
C VAL A 155 -44.82 6.93 -33.84
N SER A 156 -44.30 6.60 -32.68
CA SER A 156 -42.95 6.95 -32.23
C SER A 156 -42.17 5.72 -31.78
N ILE A 157 -40.89 5.68 -32.13
CA ILE A 157 -39.95 4.62 -31.79
C ILE A 157 -38.73 5.28 -31.16
N GLY A 158 -38.24 4.74 -30.06
CA GLY A 158 -37.00 5.20 -29.44
C GLY A 158 -36.12 4.06 -28.99
N VAL A 159 -34.81 4.26 -29.07
CA VAL A 159 -33.78 3.38 -28.52
C VAL A 159 -32.81 4.19 -27.68
N GLU A 160 -32.35 3.59 -26.59
CA GLU A 160 -31.36 4.16 -25.68
C GLU A 160 -30.30 3.09 -25.36
N TYR A 161 -29.05 3.51 -25.35
CA TYR A 161 -27.89 2.77 -24.88
C TYR A 161 -27.10 3.68 -23.95
N GLU A 162 -26.73 3.16 -22.79
CA GLU A 162 -25.86 3.84 -21.85
C GLU A 162 -24.82 2.86 -21.31
N GLN A 163 -23.56 3.28 -21.29
CA GLN A 163 -22.49 2.56 -20.62
C GLN A 163 -21.81 3.47 -19.61
N LEU A 164 -21.72 2.99 -18.38
CA LEU A 164 -20.95 3.60 -17.30
C LEU A 164 -19.62 2.86 -17.16
N THR A 165 -18.55 3.55 -16.81
CA THR A 165 -17.28 2.95 -16.39
C THR A 165 -16.81 3.64 -15.13
N GLN A 166 -16.81 2.91 -14.02
CA GLN A 166 -16.32 3.38 -12.73
C GLN A 166 -14.97 2.76 -12.40
N ARG A 167 -14.07 3.57 -11.85
CA ARG A 167 -12.74 3.17 -11.38
C ARG A 167 -12.48 3.76 -10.02
N ASN A 168 -11.76 3.03 -9.19
CA ASN A 168 -11.39 3.47 -7.85
C ASN A 168 -9.99 2.97 -7.50
N TYR A 169 -9.21 3.83 -6.88
CA TYR A 169 -7.93 3.52 -6.29
C TYR A 169 -7.85 4.23 -4.94
N ASN A 170 -7.63 3.48 -3.87
CA ASN A 170 -7.49 3.98 -2.51
C ASN A 170 -6.21 3.40 -1.92
N LEU A 171 -5.33 4.25 -1.41
CA LEU A 171 -4.08 3.88 -0.77
C LEU A 171 -4.00 4.57 0.59
N ALA A 172 -3.40 3.88 1.57
CA ALA A 172 -2.99 4.43 2.85
C ALA A 172 -1.46 4.57 2.89
N PRO A 173 -0.88 5.66 2.35
CA PRO A 173 0.54 5.75 2.08
C PRO A 173 1.43 5.68 3.33
N ALA A 174 0.97 6.17 4.48
CA ALA A 174 1.70 6.01 5.75
C ALA A 174 2.03 4.52 6.07
N GLY A 175 1.13 3.59 5.70
CA GLY A 175 1.33 2.16 5.88
C GLY A 175 2.50 1.57 5.09
N LEU A 176 2.95 2.23 4.02
CA LEU A 176 4.06 1.76 3.18
C LEU A 176 5.36 1.66 3.97
N TRP A 177 5.60 2.51 4.97
CA TRP A 177 6.78 2.43 5.84
C TRP A 177 6.81 1.14 6.66
N THR A 178 5.66 0.78 7.25
CA THR A 178 5.55 -0.49 7.99
C THR A 178 5.72 -1.67 7.03
N ARG A 179 5.19 -1.57 5.82
CA ARG A 179 5.30 -2.65 4.83
C ARG A 179 6.72 -2.83 4.32
N ALA A 180 7.40 -1.74 3.98
CA ALA A 180 8.80 -1.72 3.56
C ALA A 180 9.68 -2.40 4.62
N ARG A 181 9.51 -2.07 5.90
CA ARG A 181 10.22 -2.71 7.02
C ARG A 181 10.00 -4.21 7.12
N GLN A 182 8.79 -4.69 6.85
CA GLN A 182 8.47 -6.12 6.91
C GLN A 182 9.05 -6.91 5.75
N LEU A 183 9.23 -6.26 4.60
CA LEU A 183 9.70 -6.90 3.37
C LEU A 183 11.22 -6.84 3.22
N ALA A 184 11.85 -5.75 3.65
CA ALA A 184 13.29 -5.57 3.60
C ALA A 184 14.03 -6.62 4.44
N ASN A 185 15.15 -7.12 3.91
CA ASN A 185 16.04 -8.09 4.57
C ASN A 185 15.39 -9.42 4.98
N PHE A 186 14.22 -9.78 4.43
CA PHE A 186 13.53 -11.03 4.80
C PHE A 186 14.41 -12.27 4.58
N HIS A 187 15.21 -12.26 3.51
CA HIS A 187 16.13 -13.34 3.17
C HIS A 187 17.42 -13.37 4.00
N LEU A 188 17.60 -12.48 4.99
CA LEU A 188 18.83 -12.35 5.77
C LEU A 188 18.62 -12.62 7.27
N GLN A 189 17.52 -13.28 7.65
CA GLN A 189 17.16 -13.46 9.06
C GLN A 189 17.95 -14.57 9.78
N GLU A 190 18.66 -15.41 9.02
CA GLU A 190 19.35 -16.59 9.57
C GLU A 190 20.88 -16.43 9.54
N LEU A 191 21.57 -17.28 10.31
CA LEU A 191 23.03 -17.35 10.37
C LEU A 191 23.53 -18.49 9.47
N ASP A 192 24.54 -18.21 8.65
CA ASP A 192 25.24 -19.26 7.90
C ASP A 192 26.19 -19.99 8.84
N ARG A 193 25.79 -21.20 9.26
CA ARG A 193 26.59 -22.05 10.16
C ARG A 193 27.57 -22.96 9.43
N SER A 194 27.73 -22.82 8.11
CA SER A 194 28.66 -23.63 7.32
C SER A 194 30.12 -23.20 7.48
N ASP A 195 30.34 -21.91 7.76
CA ASP A 195 31.64 -21.32 8.08
C ASP A 195 31.56 -20.44 9.33
N SER A 196 32.67 -20.21 10.03
CA SER A 196 32.69 -19.37 11.22
C SER A 196 33.99 -18.62 11.39
N THR A 197 33.91 -17.40 11.90
CA THR A 197 35.08 -16.60 12.28
C THR A 197 35.31 -16.67 13.79
N VAL A 198 36.54 -16.94 14.20
CA VAL A 198 36.93 -16.99 15.62
C VAL A 198 37.75 -15.76 15.98
N THR A 199 37.31 -15.00 16.98
CA THR A 199 37.99 -13.81 17.47
C THR A 199 38.17 -13.84 18.99
N TYR A 200 39.05 -12.99 19.52
CA TYR A 200 39.39 -12.90 20.95
C TYR A 200 39.16 -11.48 21.46
N LEU A 201 37.90 -11.05 21.48
CA LEU A 201 37.52 -9.66 21.78
C LEU A 201 37.81 -9.25 23.24
N LEU A 202 37.71 -10.20 24.19
CA LEU A 202 37.81 -9.94 25.63
C LEU A 202 38.84 -10.87 26.32
N GLY A 203 40.02 -11.01 25.73
CA GLY A 203 41.12 -11.78 26.31
C GLY A 203 41.23 -13.19 25.75
N THR A 204 41.10 -14.23 26.58
CA THR A 204 41.41 -15.62 26.17
C THR A 204 40.20 -16.46 25.78
N ILE A 205 38.97 -15.97 26.02
CA ILE A 205 37.75 -16.69 25.64
C ILE A 205 37.42 -16.34 24.18
N PRO A 206 37.28 -17.33 23.29
CA PRO A 206 36.94 -17.09 21.89
C PRO A 206 35.48 -16.67 21.71
N PHE A 207 35.25 -15.82 20.72
CA PHE A 207 33.96 -15.43 20.16
C PHE A 207 33.86 -16.05 18.76
N ILE A 208 32.80 -16.83 18.54
CA ILE A 208 32.53 -17.49 17.27
C ILE A 208 31.36 -16.77 16.61
N THR A 209 31.62 -16.13 15.46
CA THR A 209 30.62 -15.41 14.66
C THR A 209 30.38 -16.10 13.33
N TYR A 210 29.22 -15.82 12.76
CA TYR A 210 28.71 -16.37 11.51
C TYR A 210 28.25 -15.22 10.61
N ASP A 211 28.42 -15.38 9.30
CA ASP A 211 27.82 -14.46 8.34
C ASP A 211 26.30 -14.66 8.26
N ARG A 212 25.60 -13.71 7.64
CA ARG A 212 24.16 -13.84 7.35
C ARG A 212 23.95 -14.89 6.26
N LEU A 213 23.05 -15.83 6.51
CA LEU A 213 22.59 -16.75 5.49
C LEU A 213 21.71 -16.00 4.49
N VAL A 214 21.99 -16.17 3.20
CA VAL A 214 21.17 -15.63 2.10
C VAL A 214 20.11 -16.67 1.72
N GLY A 215 18.87 -16.42 2.13
CA GLY A 215 17.71 -17.26 1.82
C GLY A 215 17.20 -17.09 0.38
N ASP A 216 16.38 -18.05 -0.06
CA ASP A 216 15.72 -18.02 -1.37
C ASP A 216 14.42 -17.20 -1.36
N ASP A 217 13.99 -16.72 -0.19
CA ASP A 217 12.74 -16.02 0.10
C ASP A 217 12.86 -14.49 0.05
N GLN A 218 13.78 -13.98 -0.77
CA GLN A 218 13.91 -12.54 -0.99
C GLN A 218 12.62 -11.97 -1.59
N THR A 219 12.11 -10.92 -0.97
CA THR A 219 10.91 -10.22 -1.42
C THR A 219 11.20 -9.37 -2.66
N TYR A 220 10.16 -9.11 -3.47
CA TYR A 220 10.30 -8.29 -4.67
C TYR A 220 10.67 -6.85 -4.31
N PHE A 221 10.05 -6.33 -3.25
CA PHE A 221 10.41 -5.03 -2.68
C PHE A 221 11.88 -4.95 -2.25
N ASP A 222 12.40 -5.94 -1.52
CA ASP A 222 13.79 -5.91 -1.06
C ASP A 222 14.79 -5.95 -2.23
N ALA A 223 14.50 -6.75 -3.25
CA ALA A 223 15.34 -6.81 -4.45
C ALA A 223 15.40 -5.45 -5.18
N ASN A 224 14.24 -4.82 -5.41
CA ASN A 224 14.16 -3.51 -6.06
C ASN A 224 14.79 -2.39 -5.22
N LEU A 225 14.62 -2.44 -3.89
CA LEU A 225 15.25 -1.48 -2.99
C LEU A 225 16.77 -1.57 -3.06
N ARG A 226 17.34 -2.79 -3.04
CA ARG A 226 18.79 -2.99 -3.16
C ARG A 226 19.33 -2.51 -4.50
N GLU A 227 18.62 -2.79 -5.59
CA GLU A 227 18.98 -2.29 -6.93
C GLU A 227 18.99 -0.75 -6.96
N ALA A 228 17.96 -0.10 -6.41
CA ALA A 228 17.87 1.36 -6.33
C ALA A 228 19.00 1.98 -5.48
N LEU A 229 19.49 1.26 -4.47
CA LEU A 229 20.61 1.67 -3.63
C LEU A 229 21.99 1.35 -4.25
N GLY A 230 22.04 0.65 -5.38
CA GLY A 230 23.28 0.19 -6.02
C GLY A 230 24.01 -0.89 -5.22
N LEU A 231 23.29 -1.62 -4.37
CA LEU A 231 23.82 -2.75 -3.61
C LEU A 231 23.77 -4.03 -4.45
N ASP A 232 24.52 -5.05 -4.01
CA ASP A 232 24.28 -6.40 -4.52
C ASP A 232 22.87 -6.86 -4.12
N VAL A 233 22.04 -7.14 -5.11
CA VAL A 233 20.66 -7.60 -4.93
C VAL A 233 20.62 -8.84 -4.03
N ARG A 234 21.60 -9.74 -4.13
CA ARG A 234 21.68 -10.95 -3.27
C ARG A 234 22.76 -10.86 -2.19
N GLY A 235 23.23 -9.65 -1.90
CA GLY A 235 24.25 -9.39 -0.90
C GLY A 235 23.73 -9.51 0.54
N THR A 236 24.66 -9.53 1.50
CA THR A 236 24.37 -9.66 2.93
C THR A 236 24.26 -8.31 3.67
N ASP A 237 24.42 -7.19 2.95
CA ASP A 237 24.24 -5.85 3.52
C ASP A 237 22.84 -5.71 4.13
N PHE A 238 22.78 -5.27 5.38
CA PHE A 238 21.50 -5.04 6.05
C PHE A 238 21.02 -3.62 5.74
N VAL A 239 19.83 -3.50 5.16
CA VAL A 239 19.22 -2.22 4.78
C VAL A 239 18.31 -1.73 5.91
N ASP A 240 18.65 -0.59 6.52
CA ASP A 240 17.77 0.08 7.49
C ASP A 240 16.80 1.01 6.76
N VAL A 241 15.53 0.58 6.65
CA VAL A 241 14.49 1.30 5.90
C VAL A 241 14.29 2.72 6.43
N ASP A 242 14.17 2.88 7.75
CA ASP A 242 13.90 4.19 8.36
C ASP A 242 15.12 5.12 8.37
N ALA A 243 16.31 4.63 7.96
CA ALA A 243 17.51 5.44 7.81
C ALA A 243 17.59 6.14 6.45
N LEU A 244 16.77 5.73 5.48
CA LEU A 244 16.80 6.23 4.10
C LEU A 244 15.86 7.43 3.92
N ALA A 245 16.18 8.27 2.94
CA ALA A 245 15.31 9.39 2.57
C ALA A 245 14.04 8.86 1.87
N PRO A 246 12.87 9.50 2.07
CA PRO A 246 11.61 9.06 1.45
C PRO A 246 11.68 9.01 -0.08
N SER A 247 12.49 9.89 -0.69
CA SER A 247 12.71 9.95 -2.14
C SER A 247 13.41 8.73 -2.73
N VAL A 248 13.99 7.85 -1.91
CA VAL A 248 14.53 6.57 -2.37
C VAL A 248 13.40 5.63 -2.78
N TYR A 249 12.23 5.74 -2.15
CA TYR A 249 11.15 4.78 -2.31
C TYR A 249 10.17 5.17 -3.41
N SER A 250 9.62 4.14 -4.06
CA SER A 250 8.48 4.26 -4.98
C SER A 250 7.48 3.13 -4.73
N ILE A 251 6.21 3.36 -5.08
CA ILE A 251 5.19 2.30 -5.11
C ILE A 251 5.54 1.20 -6.11
N ASP A 252 6.31 1.52 -7.15
CA ASP A 252 6.71 0.58 -8.20
C ASP A 252 7.66 -0.51 -7.69
N MET A 253 8.30 -0.28 -6.53
CA MET A 253 9.17 -1.27 -5.90
C MET A 253 8.40 -2.47 -5.37
N PHE A 254 7.11 -2.34 -5.12
CA PHE A 254 6.29 -3.40 -4.54
C PHE A 254 5.61 -4.23 -5.62
N SER A 255 5.48 -5.53 -5.38
CA SER A 255 4.56 -6.35 -6.15
C SER A 255 3.11 -6.11 -5.71
N ALA A 256 2.16 -6.50 -6.55
CA ALA A 256 0.75 -6.38 -6.21
C ALA A 256 0.39 -7.21 -4.96
N ASP A 257 0.94 -8.42 -4.84
CA ASP A 257 0.71 -9.31 -3.70
C ASP A 257 1.31 -8.73 -2.40
N GLU A 258 2.46 -8.07 -2.50
CA GLU A 258 3.07 -7.39 -1.36
C GLU A 258 2.18 -6.25 -0.84
N LEU A 259 1.54 -5.47 -1.73
CA LEU A 259 0.64 -4.38 -1.32
C LEU A 259 -0.74 -4.86 -0.86
N LEU A 260 -1.27 -5.92 -1.48
CA LEU A 260 -2.55 -6.53 -1.12
C LEU A 260 -2.49 -7.33 0.19
N ASN A 261 -1.29 -7.76 0.59
CA ASN A 261 -0.97 -8.31 1.91
C ASN A 261 -2.03 -9.31 2.42
N PHE A 262 -2.34 -10.32 1.62
CA PHE A 262 -3.31 -11.38 1.94
C PHE A 262 -4.69 -10.87 2.43
N GLY A 263 -5.15 -9.73 1.91
CA GLY A 263 -6.46 -9.14 2.26
C GLY A 263 -6.41 -8.14 3.41
N GLN A 264 -5.24 -7.94 4.03
CA GLN A 264 -4.94 -6.82 4.92
C GLN A 264 -4.16 -5.74 4.17
N GLY A 265 -4.57 -5.49 2.93
CA GLY A 265 -3.86 -4.66 1.98
C GLY A 265 -3.86 -3.19 2.36
N ILE A 266 -2.80 -2.49 1.96
CA ILE A 266 -2.62 -1.05 2.13
C ILE A 266 -3.27 -0.30 0.96
N VAL A 267 -3.55 -1.02 -0.13
CA VAL A 267 -4.19 -0.54 -1.33
C VAL A 267 -5.48 -1.31 -1.62
N ASN A 268 -6.49 -0.60 -2.13
CA ASN A 268 -7.70 -1.16 -2.70
C ASN A 268 -7.96 -0.51 -4.06
N TYR A 269 -8.18 -1.31 -5.10
CA TYR A 269 -8.34 -0.78 -6.43
C TYR A 269 -9.21 -1.66 -7.34
N TYR A 270 -9.85 -1.01 -8.32
CA TYR A 270 -10.43 -1.63 -9.51
C TYR A 270 -10.44 -0.61 -10.65
N GLY A 271 -10.22 -1.06 -11.89
CA GLY A 271 -10.02 -0.17 -13.03
C GLY A 271 -8.68 0.59 -13.00
N TYR A 272 -7.84 0.31 -12.00
CA TYR A 272 -6.45 0.71 -11.88
C TYR A 272 -5.59 -0.53 -11.60
N ASP A 273 -4.27 -0.43 -11.81
CA ASP A 273 -3.30 -1.40 -11.29
C ASP A 273 -2.94 -1.09 -9.82
N HIS A 274 -2.08 -1.91 -9.21
CA HIS A 274 -1.62 -1.74 -7.83
C HIS A 274 -0.82 -0.44 -7.60
N ARG A 275 -0.23 0.13 -8.66
CA ARG A 275 0.54 1.38 -8.65
C ARG A 275 -0.36 2.62 -8.83
N GLY A 276 -1.62 2.43 -9.21
CA GLY A 276 -2.60 3.49 -9.43
C GLY A 276 -2.65 4.01 -10.87
N ASN A 277 -2.08 3.28 -11.83
CA ASN A 277 -2.23 3.56 -13.26
C ASN A 277 -3.55 3.00 -13.78
N LYS A 278 -4.20 3.73 -14.70
CA LYS A 278 -5.46 3.27 -15.29
C LYS A 278 -5.17 2.08 -16.20
N ILE A 279 -5.84 0.96 -15.94
CA ILE A 279 -5.77 -0.18 -16.87
C ILE A 279 -6.52 0.14 -18.17
N THR A 280 -5.95 -0.28 -19.28
CA THR A 280 -6.57 -0.20 -20.60
C THR A 280 -7.17 -1.56 -20.96
N GLY A 281 -8.40 -1.57 -21.48
CA GLY A 281 -9.09 -2.79 -21.87
C GLY A 281 -9.99 -3.36 -20.79
N ARG A 282 -10.34 -4.65 -20.92
CA ARG A 282 -11.21 -5.38 -20.01
C ARG A 282 -10.48 -6.64 -19.56
N PRO A 283 -9.70 -6.58 -18.46
CA PRO A 283 -9.08 -7.78 -17.94
C PRO A 283 -10.17 -8.79 -17.56
N SER A 284 -9.90 -10.05 -17.87
CA SER A 284 -10.74 -11.17 -17.49
C SER A 284 -10.61 -11.45 -15.99
N PHE A 285 -11.53 -12.25 -15.44
CA PHE A 285 -11.37 -12.73 -14.07
C PHE A 285 -10.12 -13.61 -13.92
N ASP A 286 -9.78 -14.38 -14.96
CA ASP A 286 -8.61 -15.26 -14.96
C ASP A 286 -7.30 -14.44 -14.93
N ASP A 287 -7.29 -13.24 -15.51
CA ASP A 287 -6.11 -12.35 -15.54
C ASP A 287 -5.65 -12.02 -14.11
N PHE A 288 -6.58 -11.84 -13.16
CA PHE A 288 -6.24 -11.61 -11.75
C PHE A 288 -5.43 -12.75 -11.12
N PHE A 289 -5.61 -14.00 -11.60
CA PHE A 289 -4.95 -15.19 -11.05
C PHE A 289 -3.76 -15.67 -11.88
N LEU A 290 -3.69 -15.28 -13.15
CA LEU A 290 -2.74 -15.86 -14.11
C LEU A 290 -1.80 -14.84 -14.74
N GLU A 291 -2.20 -13.57 -14.87
CA GLU A 291 -1.37 -12.56 -15.51
C GLU A 291 -0.17 -12.21 -14.61
N GLN A 292 1.02 -12.20 -15.22
CA GLN A 292 2.27 -11.87 -14.53
C GLN A 292 3.10 -10.86 -15.32
N GLU A 293 3.80 -10.01 -14.58
CA GLU A 293 4.82 -9.08 -15.04
C GLU A 293 6.04 -9.26 -14.14
N ASP A 294 7.23 -9.43 -14.72
CA ASP A 294 8.49 -9.67 -13.99
C ASP A 294 8.42 -10.82 -12.96
N GLY A 295 7.66 -11.87 -13.29
CA GLY A 295 7.46 -13.04 -12.42
C GLY A 295 6.53 -12.80 -11.23
N GLN A 296 5.87 -11.64 -11.15
CA GLN A 296 4.89 -11.28 -10.13
C GLN A 296 3.49 -11.21 -10.72
N PHE A 297 2.47 -11.62 -9.97
CA PHE A 297 1.08 -11.49 -10.42
C PHE A 297 0.67 -10.01 -10.47
N THR A 298 0.05 -9.57 -11.58
CA THR A 298 -0.36 -8.16 -11.77
C THR A 298 -1.56 -7.78 -10.91
N ARG A 299 -2.41 -8.77 -10.58
CA ARG A 299 -3.64 -8.66 -9.77
C ARG A 299 -4.61 -7.59 -10.28
N VAL A 300 -4.62 -7.33 -11.59
CA VAL A 300 -5.50 -6.33 -12.20
C VAL A 300 -6.97 -6.70 -11.98
N GLN A 301 -7.79 -5.69 -11.70
CA GLN A 301 -9.23 -5.85 -11.53
C GLN A 301 -9.95 -4.93 -12.51
N ALA A 302 -10.89 -5.50 -13.27
CA ALA A 302 -11.64 -4.74 -14.28
C ALA A 302 -12.41 -3.57 -13.64
N PRO A 303 -12.59 -2.45 -14.36
CA PRO A 303 -13.49 -1.38 -13.91
C PRO A 303 -14.93 -1.88 -13.81
N TYR A 304 -15.75 -1.29 -12.93
CA TYR A 304 -17.18 -1.59 -12.89
C TYR A 304 -17.87 -0.93 -14.10
N GLN A 305 -18.43 -1.75 -15.00
CA GLN A 305 -18.86 -1.30 -16.32
C GLN A 305 -20.30 -1.71 -16.70
N PRO A 306 -21.34 -1.30 -15.96
CA PRO A 306 -22.69 -1.69 -16.27
C PRO A 306 -23.17 -1.08 -17.59
N ILE A 307 -24.07 -1.80 -18.25
CA ILE A 307 -24.66 -1.41 -19.53
C ILE A 307 -26.17 -1.41 -19.37
N TYR A 308 -26.79 -0.32 -19.80
CA TYR A 308 -28.23 -0.16 -19.91
C TYR A 308 -28.65 -0.03 -21.36
N MET A 309 -29.70 -0.75 -21.74
CA MET A 309 -30.32 -0.68 -23.05
C MET A 309 -31.83 -0.60 -22.90
N ALA A 310 -32.47 0.29 -23.65
CA ALA A 310 -33.92 0.33 -23.72
C ALA A 310 -34.42 0.57 -25.14
N GLY A 311 -35.61 0.06 -25.42
CA GLY A 311 -36.32 0.32 -26.65
C GLY A 311 -37.81 0.48 -26.38
N TYR A 312 -38.46 1.43 -27.05
CA TYR A 312 -39.90 1.60 -26.95
C TYR A 312 -40.55 1.88 -28.31
N VAL A 313 -41.82 1.51 -28.40
CA VAL A 313 -42.74 1.89 -29.48
C VAL A 313 -44.01 2.41 -28.83
N MET A 314 -44.46 3.58 -29.27
CA MET A 314 -45.69 4.21 -28.78
C MET A 314 -46.51 4.70 -29.97
N ASP A 315 -47.80 4.47 -29.92
CA ASP A 315 -48.77 4.91 -30.91
C ASP A 315 -49.83 5.79 -30.26
N LYS A 316 -50.09 6.93 -30.89
CA LYS A 316 -51.14 7.87 -30.52
C LYS A 316 -52.15 7.93 -31.65
N PHE A 317 -53.40 7.56 -31.37
CA PHE A 317 -54.47 7.59 -32.37
C PHE A 317 -55.78 8.08 -31.76
N ALA A 318 -56.66 8.59 -32.62
CA ALA A 318 -58.03 8.92 -32.25
C ALA A 318 -58.97 7.79 -32.70
N PHE A 319 -59.99 7.50 -31.90
CA PHE A 319 -61.10 6.63 -32.28
C PHE A 319 -62.38 7.25 -31.72
N ASP A 320 -63.31 7.62 -32.62
CA ASP A 320 -64.43 8.52 -32.33
C ASP A 320 -63.94 9.83 -31.66
N ASP A 321 -64.55 10.23 -30.54
CA ASP A 321 -64.18 11.44 -29.77
C ASP A 321 -63.09 11.17 -28.70
N ILE A 322 -62.40 10.03 -28.76
CA ILE A 322 -61.42 9.60 -27.73
C ILE A 322 -60.02 9.46 -28.33
N ILE A 323 -59.02 10.05 -27.67
CA ILE A 323 -57.60 9.92 -28.03
C ILE A 323 -56.94 8.87 -27.14
N PHE A 324 -56.31 7.87 -27.76
CA PHE A 324 -55.53 6.84 -27.11
C PHE A 324 -54.03 7.11 -27.27
N ASN A 325 -53.27 6.81 -26.22
CA ASN A 325 -51.81 6.70 -26.24
C ASN A 325 -51.45 5.33 -25.69
N VAL A 326 -50.96 4.42 -26.52
CA VAL A 326 -50.60 3.06 -26.13
C VAL A 326 -49.17 2.78 -26.54
N GLY A 327 -48.38 2.15 -25.67
CA GLY A 327 -47.00 1.83 -25.99
C GLY A 327 -46.45 0.67 -25.18
N VAL A 328 -45.35 0.10 -25.68
CA VAL A 328 -44.58 -0.95 -25.02
C VAL A 328 -43.13 -0.49 -24.94
N ARG A 329 -42.49 -0.76 -23.79
CA ARG A 329 -41.08 -0.52 -23.53
C ARG A 329 -40.42 -1.80 -23.04
N VAL A 330 -39.20 -2.05 -23.50
CA VAL A 330 -38.34 -3.14 -23.03
C VAL A 330 -37.04 -2.52 -22.53
N ASP A 331 -36.62 -2.94 -21.33
CA ASP A 331 -35.42 -2.48 -20.65
C ASP A 331 -34.52 -3.68 -20.34
N ARG A 332 -33.21 -3.53 -20.55
CA ARG A 332 -32.19 -4.50 -20.17
C ARG A 332 -31.08 -3.81 -19.39
N TRP A 333 -30.75 -4.37 -18.24
CA TRP A 333 -29.60 -4.00 -17.43
C TRP A 333 -28.62 -5.16 -17.37
N ASP A 334 -27.35 -4.89 -17.60
CA ASP A 334 -26.25 -5.83 -17.44
C ASP A 334 -25.22 -5.21 -16.49
N ALA A 335 -25.00 -5.81 -15.33
CA ALA A 335 -24.02 -5.30 -14.37
C ALA A 335 -22.58 -5.48 -14.87
N ASN A 336 -22.36 -6.32 -15.89
CA ASN A 336 -21.06 -6.64 -16.48
C ASN A 336 -20.04 -7.09 -15.42
N GLN A 337 -20.51 -7.90 -14.47
CA GLN A 337 -19.73 -8.51 -13.42
C GLN A 337 -19.92 -10.03 -13.49
N ASN A 338 -18.83 -10.78 -13.31
CA ASN A 338 -18.91 -12.22 -13.15
C ASN A 338 -19.54 -12.51 -11.79
N VAL A 339 -20.65 -13.25 -11.78
CA VAL A 339 -21.24 -13.80 -10.57
C VAL A 339 -20.76 -15.25 -10.42
N LEU A 340 -20.47 -15.65 -9.18
CA LEU A 340 -20.32 -17.07 -8.85
C LEU A 340 -21.68 -17.74 -9.05
N SER A 341 -21.80 -18.61 -10.04
CA SER A 341 -23.00 -19.43 -10.33
C SER A 341 -22.93 -20.79 -9.67
#